data_AF-A0A367M4S5-F1
#
_entry.id   AF-A0A367M4S5-F1
#
_cell.length_a   1.000
_cell.length_b   1.000
_cell.length_c   1.000
_cell.angle_alpha   90.00
_cell.angle_beta   90.00
_cell.angle_gamma   90.00
#
_symmetry.space_group_name_H-M   'P 1'
#
loop_
_entity.id
_entity.type
_entity.pdbx_description
1 polymer ?
#
loop_
_entity_poly.entity_id
_entity_poly.type
_entity_poly.pdbx_seq_one_letter_code
_entity_poly.pdbx_strand_id
1 'polypeptide(L)'
;MPLSRLSLAILSVLAGAPAFADDSGVDLDQGWNQTQKTAWLEAGQGSRMLPLAWLVALEQRASEEPLMSDALIRQYGYVPHTLGGSSVKVVQGYAVDRSDDSDLTFTKLRWKALQGSREPWVGPTCSMCHTSHISYQGTQLTVYGGQTMGDLAGFQLEILGALQSTRADTAKFERFARKVLGADGLVSGYNDANKARLQAALDATIVRLRDGSHFNLPHDPEFGPGRLDAIGSIFNSVGYELHADEQIYGAEDAPVSYPFLWNVPQLDRVQWTGFNPNHINVVEIDNRKFDVGALARNAGEAVGVFADVKVLSPIQSALHIGYPSSINVDNLIRSEDQLGQLKPPAWPNQLFGAPE
;
A
#
# COMPACT_ATOMS: atom_id res chain seq x y z
N MET A 1 -42.85 7.96 -32.04
CA MET A 1 -41.64 8.71 -31.64
C MET A 1 -40.56 7.71 -31.29
N PRO A 2 -39.51 7.53 -32.12
CA PRO A 2 -38.43 6.60 -31.82
C PRO A 2 -37.37 7.28 -30.95
N LEU A 3 -36.94 6.60 -29.89
CA LEU A 3 -35.85 7.00 -29.01
C LEU A 3 -34.50 6.73 -29.70
N SER A 4 -33.76 7.79 -30.04
CA SER A 4 -32.39 7.67 -30.56
C SER A 4 -31.43 7.32 -29.42
N ARG A 5 -30.67 6.23 -29.59
CA ARG A 5 -29.52 5.91 -28.76
C ARG A 5 -28.37 6.84 -29.15
N LEU A 6 -27.98 7.76 -28.28
CA LEU A 6 -26.71 8.47 -28.39
C LEU A 6 -25.59 7.55 -27.87
N SER A 7 -24.74 7.08 -28.78
CA SER A 7 -23.45 6.48 -28.42
C SER A 7 -22.47 7.59 -28.07
N LEU A 8 -22.06 7.67 -26.80
CA LEU A 8 -20.96 8.54 -26.38
C LEU A 8 -19.64 7.86 -26.78
N ALA A 9 -19.02 8.35 -27.85
CA ALA A 9 -17.66 7.95 -28.21
C ALA A 9 -16.67 8.71 -27.31
N ILE A 10 -16.00 8.00 -26.41
CA ILE A 10 -14.89 8.55 -25.62
C ILE A 10 -13.69 8.62 -26.57
N LEU A 11 -13.32 9.84 -26.99
CA LEU A 11 -12.10 10.08 -27.73
C LEU A 11 -10.92 10.03 -26.74
N SER A 12 -10.21 8.90 -26.71
CA SER A 12 -8.96 8.78 -25.97
C SER A 12 -7.88 9.59 -26.67
N VAL A 13 -7.59 10.79 -26.17
CA VAL A 13 -6.38 11.53 -26.54
C VAL A 13 -5.20 10.82 -25.88
N LEU A 14 -4.50 9.98 -26.65
CA LEU A 14 -3.21 9.43 -26.28
C LEU A 14 -2.18 10.57 -26.21
N ALA A 15 -2.10 11.24 -25.06
CA ALA A 15 -0.90 11.97 -24.70
C ALA A 15 0.19 10.93 -24.44
N GLY A 16 1.21 10.88 -25.31
CA GLY A 16 2.33 9.97 -25.13
C GLY A 16 2.98 10.19 -23.78
N ALA A 17 3.07 9.14 -22.97
CA ALA A 17 3.83 9.16 -21.72
C ALA A 17 5.28 9.56 -22.05
N PRO A 18 5.89 10.50 -21.32
CA PRO A 18 7.28 10.83 -21.54
C PRO A 18 8.14 9.58 -21.30
N ALA A 19 8.96 9.22 -22.28
CA ALA A 19 9.96 8.19 -22.13
C ALA A 19 11.00 8.67 -21.11
N PHE A 20 11.13 7.95 -20.00
CA PHE A 20 12.21 8.17 -19.05
C PHE A 20 13.44 7.36 -19.49
N ALA A 21 14.54 8.08 -19.71
CA ALA A 21 15.84 7.51 -20.02
C ALA A 21 16.49 6.88 -18.78
N ASP A 22 17.56 6.10 -19.02
CA ASP A 22 18.34 5.29 -18.08
C ASP A 22 18.59 5.90 -16.70
N ASP A 23 18.77 4.98 -15.73
CA ASP A 23 18.98 5.07 -14.26
C ASP A 23 20.07 6.04 -13.73
N SER A 24 20.40 7.12 -14.43
CA SER A 24 21.17 8.24 -13.86
C SER A 24 20.29 9.08 -12.92
N GLY A 25 19.81 8.45 -11.85
CA GLY A 25 19.11 9.14 -10.77
C GLY A 25 20.09 10.03 -10.02
N VAL A 26 19.73 11.29 -9.81
CA VAL A 26 20.47 12.17 -8.90
C VAL A 26 19.96 11.91 -7.49
N ASP A 27 20.87 11.45 -6.63
CA ASP A 27 20.58 11.22 -5.22
C ASP A 27 20.69 12.53 -4.44
N LEU A 28 19.57 13.01 -3.92
CA LEU A 28 19.53 14.21 -3.10
C LEU A 28 20.07 13.88 -1.70
N ASP A 29 21.11 14.60 -1.26
CA ASP A 29 21.63 14.43 0.10
C ASP A 29 20.60 14.91 1.13
N GLN A 30 19.92 13.95 1.75
CA GLN A 30 18.99 14.16 2.86
C GLN A 30 19.55 13.62 4.20
N GLY A 31 20.87 13.38 4.27
CA GLY A 31 21.55 12.88 5.46
C GLY A 31 21.41 11.38 5.72
N TRP A 32 20.71 10.64 4.85
CA TRP A 32 20.59 9.19 4.93
C TRP A 32 21.64 8.46 4.09
N ASN A 33 22.25 7.42 4.67
CA ASN A 33 23.09 6.49 3.94
C ASN A 33 22.24 5.49 3.11
N GLN A 34 22.90 4.68 2.27
CA GLN A 34 22.21 3.73 1.40
C GLN A 34 21.35 2.71 2.17
N THR A 35 21.82 2.23 3.32
CA THR A 35 21.06 1.28 4.16
C THR A 35 19.77 1.91 4.66
N GLN A 36 19.81 3.17 5.11
CA GLN A 36 18.63 3.91 5.54
C GLN A 36 17.65 4.15 4.39
N LYS A 37 18.15 4.50 3.20
CA LYS A 37 17.34 4.66 1.99
C LYS A 37 16.63 3.36 1.60
N THR A 38 17.34 2.23 1.57
CA THR A 38 16.73 0.93 1.32
C THR A 38 15.73 0.55 2.40
N ALA A 39 16.06 0.75 3.68
CA ALA A 39 15.15 0.48 4.79
C ALA A 39 13.85 1.30 4.68
N TRP A 40 13.93 2.58 4.31
CA TRP A 40 12.75 3.40 4.06
C TRP A 40 11.85 2.82 2.96
N LEU A 41 12.44 2.37 1.86
CA LEU A 41 11.71 1.88 0.69
C LEU A 41 11.10 0.48 0.89
N GLU A 42 11.68 -0.34 1.78
CA GLU A 42 11.37 -1.78 1.86
C GLU A 42 10.88 -2.23 3.25
N ALA A 43 11.00 -1.42 4.31
CA ALA A 43 10.59 -1.82 5.65
C ALA A 43 9.07 -1.95 5.75
N GLY A 44 8.58 -3.18 5.92
CA GLY A 44 7.17 -3.45 6.11
C GLY A 44 6.64 -2.93 7.44
N GLN A 45 5.48 -2.29 7.41
CA GLN A 45 4.73 -1.86 8.59
C GLN A 45 3.67 -2.87 9.06
N GLY A 46 3.65 -4.07 8.45
CA GLY A 46 2.66 -5.10 8.73
C GLY A 46 1.47 -5.12 7.77
N SER A 47 1.51 -4.31 6.69
CA SER A 47 0.48 -4.33 5.65
C SER A 47 0.42 -5.69 4.96
N ARG A 48 -0.80 -6.23 4.85
CA ARG A 48 -1.11 -7.52 4.21
C ARG A 48 -2.32 -7.36 3.30
N MET A 49 -2.14 -6.62 2.21
CA MET A 49 -3.19 -6.32 1.22
C MET A 49 -3.55 -7.56 0.38
N LEU A 50 -2.55 -8.21 -0.22
CA LEU A 50 -2.73 -9.42 -1.03
C LEU A 50 -1.62 -10.43 -0.80
N PRO A 51 -1.88 -11.74 -1.01
CA PRO A 51 -0.79 -12.70 -1.15
C PRO A 51 0.14 -12.30 -2.29
N LEU A 52 1.44 -12.35 -2.07
CA LEU A 52 2.43 -11.96 -3.09
C LEU A 52 2.26 -12.78 -4.37
N ALA A 53 2.01 -14.09 -4.22
CA ALA A 53 1.77 -14.99 -5.34
C ALA A 53 0.55 -14.59 -6.18
N TRP A 54 -0.46 -13.95 -5.58
CA TRP A 54 -1.63 -13.48 -6.31
C TRP A 54 -1.32 -12.19 -7.04
N LEU A 55 -0.72 -11.20 -6.36
CA LEU A 55 -0.39 -9.91 -6.95
C LEU A 55 0.40 -10.06 -8.26
N VAL A 56 1.39 -10.96 -8.28
CA VAL A 56 2.25 -11.20 -9.45
C VAL A 56 1.59 -12.06 -10.53
N ALA A 57 0.56 -12.83 -10.18
CA ALA A 57 -0.16 -13.69 -11.10
C ALA A 57 -1.30 -12.96 -11.83
N LEU A 58 -1.81 -11.88 -11.23
CA LEU A 58 -2.90 -11.09 -11.77
C LEU A 58 -2.54 -10.41 -13.09
N GLU A 59 -3.55 -10.34 -13.93
CA GLU A 59 -3.55 -9.64 -15.22
C GLU A 59 -4.50 -8.44 -15.11
N GLN A 60 -4.18 -7.35 -15.81
CA GLN A 60 -4.97 -6.12 -15.85
C GLN A 60 -6.43 -6.39 -16.21
N ARG A 61 -7.37 -5.54 -15.77
CA ARG A 61 -8.81 -5.83 -15.91
C ARG A 61 -9.22 -6.20 -17.34
N ALA A 62 -8.72 -5.45 -18.33
CA ALA A 62 -9.16 -5.53 -19.72
C ALA A 62 -8.15 -6.20 -20.69
N SER A 63 -7.08 -6.83 -20.18
CA SER A 63 -6.06 -7.47 -21.03
C SER A 63 -5.39 -8.66 -20.31
N GLU A 64 -4.49 -9.35 -21.01
CA GLU A 64 -3.64 -10.40 -20.43
C GLU A 64 -2.30 -9.86 -19.92
N GLU A 65 -2.08 -8.54 -20.00
CA GLU A 65 -0.85 -7.90 -19.50
C GLU A 65 -0.78 -8.00 -17.96
N PRO A 66 0.42 -8.18 -17.38
CA PRO A 66 0.57 -8.25 -15.92
C PRO A 66 0.04 -6.99 -15.22
N LEU A 67 -0.62 -7.19 -14.08
CA LEU A 67 -1.06 -6.11 -13.21
C LEU A 67 0.13 -5.28 -12.71
N MET A 68 1.24 -5.93 -12.35
CA MET A 68 2.49 -5.27 -11.94
C MET A 68 3.41 -4.95 -13.13
N SER A 69 2.84 -4.68 -14.32
CA SER A 69 3.63 -4.19 -15.45
C SER A 69 4.17 -2.78 -15.18
N ASP A 70 5.39 -2.50 -15.65
CA ASP A 70 6.00 -1.18 -15.46
C ASP A 70 5.15 -0.05 -16.07
N ALA A 71 4.41 -0.34 -17.15
CA ALA A 71 3.52 0.61 -17.80
C ALA A 71 2.34 0.99 -16.90
N LEU A 72 1.66 0.00 -16.30
CA LEU A 72 0.53 0.26 -15.40
C LEU A 72 0.99 0.95 -14.12
N ILE A 73 2.10 0.50 -13.52
CA ILE A 73 2.65 1.13 -12.31
C ILE A 73 2.94 2.62 -12.56
N ARG A 74 3.56 2.95 -13.70
CA ARG A 74 3.85 4.35 -14.08
C ARG A 74 2.59 5.14 -14.43
N GLN A 75 1.57 4.49 -15.00
CA GLN A 75 0.29 5.14 -15.30
C GLN A 75 -0.37 5.71 -14.03
N TYR A 76 -0.22 5.04 -12.90
CA TYR A 76 -0.71 5.49 -11.59
C TYR A 76 0.30 6.37 -10.82
N GLY A 77 1.36 6.86 -11.48
CA GLY A 77 2.32 7.79 -10.87
C GLY A 77 3.31 7.13 -9.91
N TYR A 78 3.45 5.80 -9.94
CA TYR A 78 4.37 5.05 -9.10
C TYR A 78 5.62 4.58 -9.86
N VAL A 79 6.64 4.18 -9.10
CA VAL A 79 7.90 3.64 -9.64
C VAL A 79 7.91 2.11 -9.56
N PRO A 80 8.20 1.40 -10.66
CA PRO A 80 8.40 -0.05 -10.63
C PRO A 80 9.63 -0.41 -9.80
N HIS A 81 9.52 -1.45 -8.98
CA HIS A 81 10.59 -1.93 -8.12
C HIS A 81 10.67 -3.45 -8.18
N THR A 82 11.88 -3.99 -8.07
CA THR A 82 12.10 -5.44 -7.97
C THR A 82 12.47 -5.78 -6.53
N LEU A 83 11.66 -6.61 -5.88
CA LEU A 83 11.90 -7.00 -4.48
C LEU A 83 13.28 -7.66 -4.35
N GLY A 84 14.05 -7.20 -3.36
CA GLY A 84 15.47 -7.53 -3.16
C GLY A 84 15.88 -8.96 -3.50
N GLY A 85 16.74 -9.12 -4.51
CA GLY A 85 17.33 -10.40 -4.93
C GLY A 85 16.36 -11.38 -5.62
N SER A 86 15.12 -10.96 -5.90
CA SER A 86 14.12 -11.76 -6.64
C SER A 86 13.93 -11.24 -8.07
N SER A 87 13.11 -11.93 -8.87
CA SER A 87 12.60 -11.45 -10.17
C SER A 87 11.20 -10.83 -10.05
N VAL A 88 10.71 -10.62 -8.82
CA VAL A 88 9.35 -10.18 -8.57
C VAL A 88 9.24 -8.66 -8.65
N LYS A 89 8.49 -8.18 -9.64
CA LYS A 89 8.17 -6.76 -9.81
C LYS A 89 6.94 -6.36 -8.99
N VAL A 90 7.04 -5.23 -8.30
CA VAL A 90 6.01 -4.57 -7.51
C VAL A 90 6.14 -3.05 -7.62
N VAL A 91 5.29 -2.32 -6.92
CA VAL A 91 5.44 -0.87 -6.72
C VAL A 91 6.51 -0.59 -5.67
N GLN A 92 7.38 0.39 -5.89
CA GLN A 92 8.31 0.90 -4.88
C GLN A 92 7.52 1.35 -3.64
N GLY A 93 7.96 0.91 -2.46
CA GLY A 93 7.22 1.13 -1.21
C GLY A 93 6.24 0.01 -0.86
N TYR A 94 6.16 -1.06 -1.66
CA TYR A 94 5.59 -2.33 -1.21
C TYR A 94 6.62 -3.16 -0.45
N ALA A 95 6.18 -3.77 0.65
CA ALA A 95 6.99 -4.69 1.45
C ALA A 95 6.31 -6.05 1.57
N VAL A 96 7.11 -7.09 1.79
CA VAL A 96 6.64 -8.46 1.99
C VAL A 96 6.64 -8.82 3.46
N ASP A 97 5.48 -9.20 3.98
CA ASP A 97 5.32 -9.75 5.32
C ASP A 97 5.27 -11.29 5.26
N ARG A 98 6.07 -11.94 6.10
CA ARG A 98 6.15 -13.41 6.27
C ARG A 98 6.01 -13.83 7.73
N SER A 99 5.41 -12.95 8.55
CA SER A 99 5.15 -13.27 9.94
C SER A 99 4.14 -14.41 10.05
N ASP A 100 4.15 -15.10 11.18
CA ASP A 100 3.21 -16.19 11.42
C ASP A 100 1.78 -15.63 11.54
N ASP A 101 0.82 -16.26 10.87
CA ASP A 101 -0.56 -15.79 10.80
C ASP A 101 -1.53 -16.52 11.74
N SER A 102 -1.05 -17.41 12.60
CA SER A 102 -1.90 -18.27 13.44
C SER A 102 -2.85 -17.48 14.35
N ASP A 103 -2.41 -16.31 14.82
CA ASP A 103 -3.19 -15.43 15.68
C ASP A 103 -3.96 -14.32 14.94
N LEU A 104 -3.90 -14.30 13.60
CA LEU A 104 -4.54 -13.27 12.78
C LEU A 104 -5.97 -13.64 12.36
N THR A 105 -6.66 -12.72 11.68
CA THR A 105 -8.08 -12.89 11.31
C THR A 105 -8.28 -13.23 9.85
N PHE A 106 -8.21 -12.24 8.95
CA PHE A 106 -8.46 -12.44 7.54
C PHE A 106 -7.25 -13.06 6.83
N THR A 107 -6.05 -12.60 7.16
CA THR A 107 -4.81 -12.91 6.43
C THR A 107 -4.25 -14.30 6.74
N LYS A 108 -4.88 -15.05 7.66
CA LYS A 108 -4.77 -16.52 7.72
C LYS A 108 -5.58 -17.24 6.62
N LEU A 109 -5.78 -16.57 5.49
CA LEU A 109 -6.47 -17.08 4.31
C LEU A 109 -5.77 -18.34 3.77
N ARG A 110 -6.54 -19.33 3.32
CA ARG A 110 -6.02 -20.60 2.79
C ARG A 110 -6.71 -20.95 1.48
N TRP A 111 -5.91 -21.19 0.44
CA TRP A 111 -6.42 -21.57 -0.90
C TRP A 111 -5.86 -22.88 -1.42
N LYS A 112 -5.00 -23.56 -0.65
CA LYS A 112 -4.49 -24.89 -0.97
C LYS A 112 -4.35 -25.76 0.29
N ALA A 113 -4.44 -27.07 0.10
CA ALA A 113 -4.19 -28.05 1.16
C ALA A 113 -2.77 -27.87 1.73
N LEU A 114 -2.61 -28.06 3.04
CA LEU A 114 -1.33 -28.00 3.76
C LEU A 114 -0.56 -26.67 3.59
N GLN A 115 -1.25 -25.58 3.27
CA GLN A 115 -0.63 -24.24 3.27
C GLN A 115 -0.22 -23.86 4.70
N GLY A 116 1.06 -23.50 4.85
CA GLY A 116 1.64 -23.08 6.13
C GLY A 116 1.16 -21.71 6.60
N SER A 117 1.57 -21.32 7.80
CA SER A 117 1.19 -20.07 8.48
C SER A 117 2.02 -18.85 8.12
N ARG A 118 3.01 -18.99 7.22
CA ARG A 118 3.96 -17.93 6.84
C ARG A 118 3.90 -17.63 5.35
N GLU A 119 2.70 -17.71 4.80
CA GLU A 119 2.46 -17.35 3.40
C GLU A 119 2.81 -15.87 3.17
N PRO A 120 3.55 -15.53 2.10
CA PRO A 120 4.00 -14.15 1.92
C PRO A 120 2.85 -13.24 1.50
N TRP A 121 2.63 -12.19 2.27
CA TRP A 121 1.71 -11.11 1.95
C TRP A 121 2.49 -9.88 1.53
N VAL A 122 1.89 -9.05 0.68
CA VAL A 122 2.47 -7.80 0.21
C VAL A 122 1.47 -6.67 0.40
N GLY A 123 1.98 -5.49 0.70
CA GLY A 123 1.17 -4.29 0.79
C GLY A 123 2.01 -3.02 0.92
N PRO A 124 1.36 -1.85 0.85
CA PRO A 124 2.01 -0.55 0.95
C PRO A 124 2.68 -0.31 2.30
N THR A 125 3.73 0.49 2.28
CA THR A 125 4.42 1.06 3.45
C THR A 125 4.34 2.58 3.41
N CYS A 126 4.82 3.26 4.46
CA CYS A 126 4.93 4.72 4.50
C CYS A 126 5.56 5.31 3.24
N SER A 127 6.59 4.65 2.69
CA SER A 127 7.36 5.20 1.57
C SER A 127 6.58 5.27 0.26
N MET A 128 5.51 4.49 0.09
CA MET A 128 4.69 4.58 -1.11
C MET A 128 3.94 5.92 -1.19
N CYS A 129 3.55 6.47 -0.04
CA CYS A 129 2.88 7.76 0.09
C CYS A 129 3.88 8.91 0.31
N HIS A 130 4.96 8.64 1.04
CA HIS A 130 5.92 9.64 1.51
C HIS A 130 7.27 9.59 0.78
N THR A 131 7.27 9.26 -0.51
CA THR A 131 8.44 9.38 -1.38
C THR A 131 8.02 10.08 -2.66
N SER A 132 8.69 11.18 -3.01
CA SER A 132 8.49 11.83 -4.31
C SER A 132 9.47 11.28 -5.32
N HIS A 133 8.98 11.05 -6.53
CA HIS A 133 9.82 10.86 -7.71
C HIS A 133 9.57 12.02 -8.67
N ILE A 134 10.62 12.75 -8.99
CA ILE A 134 10.56 13.90 -9.89
C ILE A 134 11.37 13.53 -11.11
N SER A 135 10.75 13.67 -12.28
CA SER A 135 11.50 13.62 -13.53
C SER A 135 11.61 14.99 -14.17
N TYR A 136 12.83 15.35 -14.55
CA TYR A 136 13.13 16.60 -15.20
C TYR A 136 14.24 16.41 -16.24
N GLN A 137 13.96 16.76 -17.50
CA GLN A 137 14.93 16.67 -18.61
C GLN A 137 15.64 15.30 -18.73
N GLY A 138 14.92 14.21 -18.43
CA GLY A 138 15.46 12.85 -18.47
C GLY A 138 16.21 12.42 -17.21
N THR A 139 16.40 13.31 -16.23
CA THR A 139 16.95 12.99 -14.91
C THR A 139 15.82 12.61 -13.96
N GLN A 140 16.04 11.56 -13.16
CA GLN A 140 15.16 11.17 -12.06
C GLN A 140 15.73 11.62 -10.73
N LEU A 141 14.86 12.10 -9.84
CA LEU A 141 15.19 12.53 -8.50
C LEU A 141 14.24 11.83 -7.54
N THR A 142 14.78 11.28 -6.45
CA THR A 142 13.99 10.72 -5.36
C THR A 142 14.11 11.63 -4.15
N VAL A 143 12.97 12.06 -3.60
CA VAL A 143 12.90 12.79 -2.33
C VAL A 143 12.29 11.86 -1.29
N TYR A 144 13.13 11.38 -0.38
CA TYR A 144 12.73 10.57 0.76
C TYR A 144 11.96 11.43 1.78
N GLY A 145 10.86 10.90 2.32
CA GLY A 145 9.93 11.70 3.12
C GLY A 145 9.23 12.81 2.33
N GLY A 146 9.23 12.76 1.00
CA GLY A 146 8.51 13.69 0.13
C GLY A 146 7.02 13.38 0.03
N GLN A 147 6.35 14.03 -0.92
CA GLN A 147 4.94 13.80 -1.24
C GLN A 147 4.86 12.99 -2.53
N THR A 148 4.25 11.80 -2.51
CA THR A 148 4.05 11.06 -3.75
C THR A 148 3.07 11.81 -4.67
N MET A 149 3.25 11.65 -5.98
CA MET A 149 2.24 12.01 -6.98
C MET A 149 1.44 10.78 -7.43
N GLY A 150 1.62 9.64 -6.77
CA GLY A 150 0.88 8.42 -7.07
C GLY A 150 -0.61 8.53 -6.76
N ASP A 151 -1.42 7.84 -7.55
CA ASP A 151 -2.87 7.73 -7.37
C ASP A 151 -3.19 6.42 -6.65
N LEU A 152 -3.22 6.48 -5.31
CA LEU A 152 -3.43 5.32 -4.45
C LEU A 152 -4.83 4.72 -4.65
N ALA A 153 -5.84 5.57 -4.70
CA ALA A 153 -7.23 5.17 -4.83
C ALA A 153 -7.47 4.47 -6.17
N GLY A 154 -7.05 5.12 -7.27
CA GLY A 154 -7.15 4.56 -8.60
C GLY A 154 -6.38 3.24 -8.75
N PHE A 155 -5.18 3.14 -8.17
CA PHE A 155 -4.41 1.90 -8.25
C PHE A 155 -5.06 0.76 -7.47
N GLN A 156 -5.63 1.03 -6.30
CA GLN A 156 -6.38 0.02 -5.54
C GLN A 156 -7.67 -0.42 -6.25
N LEU A 157 -8.37 0.52 -6.90
CA LEU A 157 -9.52 0.22 -7.76
C LEU A 157 -9.14 -0.68 -8.95
N GLU A 158 -7.96 -0.49 -9.54
CA GLU A 158 -7.45 -1.35 -10.60
C GLU A 158 -7.10 -2.75 -10.08
N ILE A 159 -6.50 -2.87 -8.89
CA ILE A 159 -6.25 -4.15 -8.23
C ILE A 159 -7.57 -4.89 -7.96
N LEU A 160 -8.57 -4.21 -7.39
CA LEU A 160 -9.90 -4.80 -7.18
C LEU A 160 -10.53 -5.23 -8.51
N GLY A 161 -10.38 -4.41 -9.55
CA GLY A 161 -10.85 -4.72 -10.89
C GLY A 161 -10.19 -5.94 -11.54
N ALA A 162 -8.89 -6.10 -11.33
CA ALA A 162 -8.15 -7.26 -11.76
C ALA A 162 -8.64 -8.54 -11.07
N LEU A 163 -8.89 -8.48 -9.76
CA LEU A 163 -9.45 -9.62 -9.00
C LEU A 163 -10.86 -9.96 -9.48
N GLN A 164 -11.74 -8.96 -9.62
CA GLN A 164 -13.13 -9.15 -10.09
C GLN A 164 -13.18 -9.75 -11.50
N SER A 165 -12.40 -9.21 -12.43
CA SER A 165 -12.32 -9.75 -13.80
C SER A 165 -11.73 -11.16 -13.84
N THR A 166 -10.70 -11.43 -13.02
CA THR A 166 -10.15 -12.78 -12.85
C THR A 166 -11.19 -13.75 -12.31
N ARG A 167 -12.05 -13.31 -11.39
CA ARG A 167 -13.11 -14.14 -10.82
C ARG A 167 -14.29 -14.37 -11.78
N ALA A 168 -14.58 -13.42 -12.65
CA ALA A 168 -15.72 -13.45 -13.57
C ALA A 168 -15.42 -14.19 -14.89
N ASP A 169 -14.17 -14.16 -15.37
CA ASP A 169 -13.74 -14.81 -16.60
C ASP A 169 -13.08 -16.17 -16.30
N THR A 170 -13.68 -17.26 -16.81
CA THR A 170 -13.17 -18.62 -16.59
C THR A 170 -11.77 -18.84 -17.15
N ALA A 171 -11.44 -18.29 -18.32
CA ALA A 171 -10.11 -18.47 -18.92
C ALA A 171 -9.05 -17.70 -18.12
N LYS A 172 -9.39 -16.48 -17.67
CA LYS A 172 -8.52 -15.67 -16.82
C LYS A 172 -8.29 -16.31 -15.46
N PHE A 173 -9.34 -16.82 -14.82
CA PHE A 173 -9.23 -17.59 -13.58
C PHE A 173 -8.31 -18.80 -13.74
N GLU A 174 -8.43 -19.54 -14.85
CA GLU A 174 -7.60 -20.73 -15.06
C GLU A 174 -6.11 -20.38 -15.23
N ARG A 175 -5.75 -19.29 -15.92
CA ARG A 175 -4.36 -18.79 -15.96
C ARG A 175 -3.86 -18.37 -14.59
N PHE A 176 -4.67 -17.62 -13.84
CA PHE A 176 -4.36 -17.21 -12.47
C PHE A 176 -4.12 -18.41 -11.55
N ALA A 177 -5.03 -19.39 -11.57
CA ALA A 177 -4.95 -20.60 -10.77
C ALA A 177 -3.70 -21.44 -11.10
N ARG A 178 -3.32 -21.54 -12.38
CA ARG A 178 -2.09 -22.22 -12.79
C ARG A 178 -0.83 -21.57 -12.21
N LYS A 179 -0.76 -20.23 -12.27
CA LYS A 179 0.36 -19.46 -11.69
C LYS A 179 0.41 -19.59 -10.16
N VAL A 180 -0.72 -19.43 -9.48
CA VAL A 180 -0.80 -19.41 -8.00
C VAL A 180 -0.64 -20.80 -7.36
N LEU A 181 -1.23 -21.84 -7.96
CA LEU A 181 -1.18 -23.20 -7.42
C LEU A 181 0.06 -23.97 -7.90
N GLY A 182 0.88 -23.38 -8.77
CA GLY A 182 2.11 -23.97 -9.28
C GLY A 182 1.83 -25.20 -10.15
N ALA A 183 1.11 -25.01 -11.26
CA ALA A 183 0.80 -26.09 -12.19
C ALA A 183 2.04 -26.84 -12.69
N ASP A 184 3.16 -26.13 -12.84
CA ASP A 184 4.41 -26.61 -13.44
C ASP A 184 5.49 -26.99 -12.41
N GLY A 185 5.15 -27.04 -11.11
CA GLY A 185 6.07 -27.44 -10.04
C GLY A 185 6.21 -28.96 -9.89
N LEU A 186 7.28 -29.42 -9.22
CA LEU A 186 7.54 -30.84 -8.94
C LEU A 186 6.39 -31.54 -8.18
N VAL A 187 5.66 -30.79 -7.35
CA VAL A 187 4.40 -31.20 -6.73
C VAL A 187 3.35 -30.17 -7.10
N SER A 188 2.49 -30.52 -8.07
CA SER A 188 1.48 -29.60 -8.57
C SER A 188 0.37 -29.42 -7.54
N GLY A 189 0.19 -28.18 -7.07
CA GLY A 189 -0.97 -27.79 -6.27
C GLY A 189 -2.23 -27.57 -7.11
N TYR A 190 -2.12 -27.62 -8.44
CA TYR A 190 -3.20 -27.34 -9.38
C TYR A 190 -4.11 -28.57 -9.55
N ASN A 191 -5.18 -28.61 -8.77
CA ASN A 191 -6.23 -29.63 -8.82
C ASN A 191 -7.58 -29.00 -8.47
N ASP A 192 -8.68 -29.68 -8.78
CA ASP A 192 -10.03 -29.13 -8.62
C ASP A 192 -10.36 -28.71 -7.18
N ALA A 193 -9.87 -29.45 -6.19
CA ALA A 193 -10.09 -29.12 -4.78
C ALA A 193 -9.39 -27.80 -4.39
N ASN A 194 -8.15 -27.58 -4.83
CA ASN A 194 -7.44 -26.34 -4.58
C ASN A 194 -7.96 -25.19 -5.46
N LYS A 195 -8.44 -25.45 -6.69
CA LYS A 195 -9.13 -24.43 -7.49
C LYS A 195 -10.40 -23.93 -6.80
N ALA A 196 -11.21 -24.84 -6.24
CA ALA A 196 -12.41 -24.47 -5.49
C ALA A 196 -12.05 -23.64 -4.23
N ARG A 197 -11.00 -24.03 -3.49
CA ARG A 197 -10.50 -23.24 -2.35
C ARG A 197 -9.97 -21.87 -2.76
N LEU A 198 -9.23 -21.80 -3.86
CA LEU A 198 -8.71 -20.55 -4.42
C LEU A 198 -9.84 -19.63 -4.87
N GLN A 199 -10.88 -20.16 -5.50
CA GLN A 199 -12.04 -19.38 -5.89
C GLN A 199 -12.78 -18.80 -4.67
N ALA A 200 -13.00 -19.60 -3.63
CA ALA A 200 -13.62 -19.12 -2.38
C ALA A 200 -12.75 -18.08 -1.66
N ALA A 201 -11.42 -18.28 -1.63
CA ALA A 201 -10.49 -17.31 -1.07
C ALA A 201 -10.49 -16.00 -1.88
N LEU A 202 -10.53 -16.09 -3.21
CA LEU A 202 -10.62 -14.94 -4.11
C LEU A 202 -11.91 -14.15 -3.89
N ASP A 203 -13.05 -14.84 -3.73
CA ASP A 203 -14.33 -14.22 -3.40
C ASP A 203 -14.25 -13.45 -2.07
N ALA A 204 -13.65 -14.05 -1.02
CA ALA A 204 -13.46 -13.38 0.27
C ALA A 204 -12.53 -12.15 0.18
N THR A 205 -11.47 -12.23 -0.63
CA THR A 205 -10.56 -11.10 -0.88
C THR A 205 -11.21 -9.97 -1.65
N ILE A 206 -12.05 -10.28 -2.66
CA ILE A 206 -12.83 -9.27 -3.39
C ILE A 206 -13.77 -8.54 -2.42
N VAL A 207 -14.44 -9.27 -1.52
CA VAL A 207 -15.31 -8.67 -0.50
C VAL A 207 -14.52 -7.77 0.43
N ARG A 208 -13.40 -8.25 1.00
CA ARG A 208 -12.57 -7.42 1.90
C ARG A 208 -12.07 -6.15 1.24
N LEU A 209 -11.56 -6.24 0.01
CA LEU A 209 -11.07 -5.04 -0.68
C LEU A 209 -12.22 -4.11 -1.07
N ARG A 210 -13.36 -4.64 -1.55
CA ARG A 210 -14.52 -3.81 -1.89
C ARG A 210 -15.07 -3.05 -0.68
N ASP A 211 -15.24 -3.74 0.44
CA ASP A 211 -15.99 -3.23 1.60
C ASP A 211 -15.07 -2.61 2.66
N GLY A 212 -13.82 -3.07 2.74
CA GLY A 212 -12.82 -2.57 3.68
C GLY A 212 -11.85 -1.56 3.08
N SER A 213 -11.70 -1.51 1.75
CA SER A 213 -10.97 -0.42 1.06
C SER A 213 -12.01 0.62 0.63
N HIS A 214 -12.17 1.64 1.46
CA HIS A 214 -13.18 2.68 1.26
C HIS A 214 -12.94 3.56 0.02
N PHE A 215 -11.82 3.35 -0.68
CA PHE A 215 -11.54 3.84 -2.04
C PHE A 215 -12.61 3.45 -3.09
N ASN A 216 -13.48 2.48 -2.80
CA ASN A 216 -14.56 2.08 -3.70
C ASN A 216 -15.88 2.83 -3.46
N LEU A 217 -15.91 3.72 -2.45
CA LEU A 217 -17.06 4.56 -2.18
C LEU A 217 -17.04 5.80 -3.08
N PRO A 218 -18.21 6.38 -3.41
CA PRO A 218 -18.24 7.68 -4.07
C PRO A 218 -17.58 8.74 -3.18
N HIS A 219 -16.59 9.43 -3.72
CA HIS A 219 -15.92 10.56 -3.06
C HIS A 219 -16.28 11.85 -3.79
N ASP A 220 -16.62 12.89 -3.05
CA ASP A 220 -16.80 14.24 -3.58
C ASP A 220 -16.02 15.24 -2.70
N PRO A 221 -14.90 15.79 -3.18
CA PRO A 221 -14.29 15.57 -4.49
C PRO A 221 -13.64 14.18 -4.63
N GLU A 222 -13.56 13.66 -5.85
CA GLU A 222 -12.82 12.43 -6.14
C GLU A 222 -11.33 12.57 -5.75
N PHE A 223 -10.75 11.48 -5.28
CA PHE A 223 -9.31 11.40 -5.06
C PHE A 223 -8.57 11.42 -6.41
N GLY A 224 -7.40 12.02 -6.42
CA GLY A 224 -6.56 12.09 -7.60
C GLY A 224 -5.08 11.97 -7.24
N PRO A 225 -4.19 12.02 -8.25
CA PRO A 225 -2.76 11.89 -8.05
C PRO A 225 -2.22 12.78 -6.91
N GLY A 226 -1.55 12.13 -5.94
CA GLY A 226 -0.88 12.78 -4.82
C GLY A 226 -1.79 13.33 -3.73
N ARG A 227 -3.10 13.00 -3.73
CA ARG A 227 -4.05 13.44 -2.71
C ARG A 227 -4.91 12.30 -2.18
N LEU A 228 -5.18 12.35 -0.88
CA LEU A 228 -6.08 11.42 -0.21
C LEU A 228 -6.66 12.07 1.05
N ASP A 229 -7.90 11.72 1.41
CA ASP A 229 -8.37 11.90 2.78
C ASP A 229 -7.88 10.72 3.64
N ALA A 230 -6.58 10.73 3.96
CA ALA A 230 -5.96 9.58 4.61
C ALA A 230 -6.58 9.30 5.98
N ILE A 231 -7.00 10.34 6.70
CA ILE A 231 -7.62 10.21 8.02
C ILE A 231 -8.99 9.55 7.89
N GLY A 232 -9.86 10.05 7.00
CA GLY A 232 -11.15 9.43 6.69
C GLY A 232 -10.99 7.96 6.30
N SER A 233 -10.10 7.66 5.35
CA SER A 233 -9.83 6.29 4.91
C SER A 233 -9.30 5.39 6.03
N ILE A 234 -8.44 5.89 6.93
CA ILE A 234 -7.96 5.12 8.08
C ILE A 234 -9.10 4.82 9.05
N PHE A 235 -9.90 5.82 9.43
CA PHE A 235 -11.01 5.63 10.38
C PHE A 235 -12.03 4.65 9.84
N ASN A 236 -12.36 4.77 8.54
CA ASN A 236 -13.30 3.86 7.90
C ASN A 236 -12.73 2.43 7.82
N SER A 237 -11.46 2.26 7.45
CA SER A 237 -10.81 0.93 7.45
C SER A 237 -10.76 0.30 8.85
N VAL A 238 -10.47 1.09 9.88
CA VAL A 238 -10.52 0.64 11.28
C VAL A 238 -11.95 0.24 11.66
N GLY A 239 -12.95 1.05 11.31
CA GLY A 239 -14.36 0.71 11.54
C GLY A 239 -14.74 -0.63 10.92
N TYR A 240 -14.27 -0.90 9.70
CA TYR A 240 -14.51 -2.16 9.00
C TYR A 240 -13.87 -3.36 9.70
N GLU A 241 -12.58 -3.26 10.06
CA GLU A 241 -11.87 -4.32 10.78
C GLU A 241 -12.44 -4.55 12.19
N LEU A 242 -13.02 -3.51 12.82
CA LEU A 242 -13.70 -3.61 14.10
C LEU A 242 -15.16 -4.08 14.01
N HIS A 243 -15.70 -4.30 12.81
CA HIS A 243 -17.11 -4.55 12.57
C HIS A 243 -18.01 -3.53 13.29
N ALA A 244 -17.60 -2.26 13.24
CA ALA A 244 -18.36 -1.15 13.82
C ALA A 244 -19.70 -0.96 13.10
N ASP A 245 -20.63 -0.29 13.78
CA ASP A 245 -21.90 0.14 13.18
C ASP A 245 -21.61 1.02 11.95
N GLU A 246 -22.40 0.86 10.88
CA GLU A 246 -22.23 1.60 9.64
C GLU A 246 -22.31 3.12 9.84
N GLN A 247 -22.98 3.57 10.90
CA GLN A 247 -23.07 4.99 11.27
C GLN A 247 -21.73 5.61 11.68
N ILE A 248 -20.71 4.78 11.98
CA ILE A 248 -19.36 5.24 12.30
C ILE A 248 -18.58 5.61 11.02
N TYR A 249 -18.97 5.07 9.86
CA TYR A 249 -18.32 5.43 8.60
C TYR A 249 -18.63 6.88 8.22
N GLY A 250 -17.59 7.63 7.90
CA GLY A 250 -17.68 9.02 7.45
C GLY A 250 -17.52 9.13 5.93
N ALA A 251 -18.00 10.24 5.38
CA ALA A 251 -17.57 10.65 4.05
C ALA A 251 -16.07 10.95 4.07
N GLU A 252 -15.37 10.57 2.99
CA GLU A 252 -13.97 10.90 2.79
C GLU A 252 -13.90 12.05 1.78
N ASP A 253 -14.24 13.26 2.23
CA ASP A 253 -14.51 14.44 1.42
C ASP A 253 -13.46 15.55 1.59
N ALA A 254 -12.36 15.26 2.29
CA ALA A 254 -11.29 16.21 2.58
C ALA A 254 -9.91 15.79 2.01
N PRO A 255 -9.77 15.49 0.70
CA PRO A 255 -8.49 15.05 0.17
C PRO A 255 -7.44 16.17 0.17
N VAL A 256 -6.30 15.86 0.80
CA VAL A 256 -5.13 16.75 0.92
C VAL A 256 -3.89 16.05 0.39
N SER A 257 -2.86 16.82 0.05
CA SER A 257 -1.57 16.25 -0.35
C SER A 257 -0.91 15.54 0.83
N TYR A 258 -0.12 14.49 0.58
CA TYR A 258 0.66 13.85 1.64
C TYR A 258 1.64 14.86 2.25
N PRO A 259 1.75 15.00 3.58
CA PRO A 259 2.73 15.91 4.15
C PRO A 259 4.15 15.40 3.89
N PHE A 260 5.10 16.32 3.69
CA PHE A 260 6.50 15.97 3.74
C PHE A 260 6.89 15.62 5.18
N LEU A 261 7.84 14.71 5.35
CA LEU A 261 8.21 14.14 6.65
C LEU A 261 9.50 14.70 7.22
N TRP A 262 10.33 15.39 6.42
CA TRP A 262 11.47 16.11 6.98
C TRP A 262 10.96 17.19 7.95
N ASN A 263 11.66 17.36 9.07
CA ASN A 263 11.27 18.21 10.21
C ASN A 263 10.01 17.81 10.98
N VAL A 264 9.24 16.79 10.58
CA VAL A 264 8.06 16.33 11.36
C VAL A 264 8.42 16.00 12.82
N PRO A 265 9.55 15.34 13.13
CA PRO A 265 9.96 15.09 14.51
C PRO A 265 10.29 16.35 15.34
N GLN A 266 10.29 17.54 14.75
CA GLN A 266 10.53 18.82 15.45
C GLN A 266 9.23 19.61 15.68
N LEU A 267 8.10 19.17 15.11
CA LEU A 267 6.81 19.87 15.23
C LEU A 267 6.14 19.52 16.56
N ASP A 268 5.44 20.50 17.16
CA ASP A 268 4.61 20.25 18.36
C ASP A 268 3.34 19.45 18.03
N ARG A 269 2.87 19.55 16.79
CA ARG A 269 1.66 18.88 16.30
C ARG A 269 1.85 18.39 14.86
N VAL A 270 1.18 17.31 14.53
CA VAL A 270 1.23 16.63 13.23
C VAL A 270 -0.17 16.52 12.61
N GLN A 271 -0.21 16.04 11.36
CA GLN A 271 -1.37 16.08 10.47
C GLN A 271 -1.73 17.50 9.99
N TRP A 272 -2.36 17.61 8.82
CA TRP A 272 -2.67 18.93 8.23
C TRP A 272 -3.56 19.80 9.12
N THR A 273 -4.46 19.20 9.90
CA THR A 273 -5.34 19.93 10.83
C THR A 273 -4.68 20.20 12.19
N GLY A 274 -3.47 19.68 12.44
CA GLY A 274 -2.74 19.88 13.70
C GLY A 274 -3.48 19.34 14.92
N PHE A 275 -4.28 18.28 14.77
CA PHE A 275 -5.08 17.71 15.85
C PHE A 275 -4.29 16.75 16.74
N ASN A 276 -3.26 16.09 16.19
CA ASN A 276 -2.42 15.17 16.94
C ASN A 276 -1.20 15.90 17.52
N PRO A 277 -1.05 15.96 18.85
CA PRO A 277 0.20 16.40 19.45
C PRO A 277 1.32 15.42 19.14
N ASN A 278 2.51 15.95 18.93
CA ASN A 278 3.74 15.17 18.86
C ASN A 278 4.34 15.04 20.27
N HIS A 279 5.22 14.06 20.51
CA HIS A 279 5.93 13.90 21.79
C HIS A 279 5.01 13.65 22.99
N ILE A 280 3.90 12.93 22.80
CA ILE A 280 2.86 12.73 23.83
C ILE A 280 3.41 12.03 25.07
N ASN A 281 4.23 10.97 24.87
CA ASN A 281 4.87 10.23 25.96
C ASN A 281 6.14 9.58 25.41
N VAL A 282 7.26 10.32 25.45
CA VAL A 282 8.56 9.78 25.06
C VAL A 282 9.13 8.98 26.23
N VAL A 283 9.11 7.66 26.10
CA VAL A 283 9.70 6.73 27.07
C VAL A 283 11.01 6.18 26.53
N GLU A 284 11.93 5.83 27.42
CA GLU A 284 13.19 5.20 27.04
C GLU A 284 13.15 3.72 27.45
N ILE A 285 13.24 2.82 26.46
CA ILE A 285 13.29 1.37 26.65
C ILE A 285 14.52 0.87 25.91
N ASP A 286 15.40 0.14 26.60
CA ASP A 286 16.65 -0.40 26.03
C ASP A 286 17.50 0.65 25.30
N ASN A 287 17.66 1.85 25.89
CA ASN A 287 18.35 3.02 25.32
C ASN A 287 17.76 3.52 23.99
N ARG A 288 16.49 3.21 23.70
CA ARG A 288 15.74 3.74 22.57
C ARG A 288 14.63 4.64 23.07
N LYS A 289 14.56 5.87 22.53
CA LYS A 289 13.45 6.77 22.80
C LYS A 289 12.27 6.34 21.94
N PHE A 290 11.12 6.22 22.58
CA PHE A 290 9.89 5.73 21.97
C PHE A 290 8.78 6.74 22.23
N ASP A 291 8.26 7.36 21.18
CA ASP A 291 7.06 8.18 21.28
C ASP A 291 5.81 7.31 21.14
N VAL A 292 5.12 7.09 22.25
CA VAL A 292 3.87 6.32 22.29
C VAL A 292 2.81 6.90 21.35
N GLY A 293 2.76 8.24 21.22
CA GLY A 293 1.81 8.92 20.34
C GLY A 293 2.10 8.64 18.86
N ALA A 294 3.38 8.69 18.47
CA ALA A 294 3.80 8.36 17.11
C ALA A 294 3.52 6.89 16.77
N LEU A 295 3.79 5.94 17.70
CA LEU A 295 3.45 4.54 17.45
C LEU A 295 1.94 4.35 17.29
N ALA A 296 1.13 4.93 18.16
CA ALA A 296 -0.33 4.79 18.08
C ALA A 296 -0.87 5.31 16.74
N ARG A 297 -0.37 6.47 16.27
CA ARG A 297 -0.67 7.03 14.95
C ARG A 297 -0.26 6.06 13.83
N ASN A 298 1.00 5.64 13.80
CA ASN A 298 1.54 4.80 12.73
C ASN A 298 0.90 3.40 12.70
N ALA A 299 0.54 2.86 13.87
CA ALA A 299 -0.21 1.61 13.98
C ALA A 299 -1.61 1.76 13.36
N GLY A 300 -2.30 2.87 13.64
CA GLY A 300 -3.58 3.21 12.99
C GLY A 300 -3.45 3.34 11.47
N GLU A 301 -2.41 4.04 10.99
CA GLU A 301 -2.09 4.15 9.57
C GLU A 301 -1.84 2.77 8.93
N ALA A 302 -1.11 1.88 9.62
CA ALA A 302 -0.86 0.53 9.15
C ALA A 302 -2.17 -0.28 8.99
N VAL A 303 -3.11 -0.17 9.94
CA VAL A 303 -4.45 -0.77 9.81
C VAL A 303 -5.20 -0.18 8.62
N GLY A 304 -5.15 1.16 8.47
CA GLY A 304 -5.74 1.86 7.34
C GLY A 304 -5.23 1.42 5.97
N VAL A 305 -4.03 0.84 5.94
CA VAL A 305 -3.47 0.19 4.74
C VAL A 305 -3.21 -1.30 4.95
N PHE A 306 -4.21 -2.02 5.46
CA PHE A 306 -4.31 -3.49 5.42
C PHE A 306 -3.48 -4.28 6.44
N ALA A 307 -3.05 -3.69 7.55
CA ALA A 307 -2.61 -4.50 8.69
C ALA A 307 -3.81 -5.28 9.26
N ASP A 308 -3.62 -6.57 9.51
CA ASP A 308 -4.62 -7.46 10.12
C ASP A 308 -4.58 -7.30 11.62
N VAL A 309 -5.74 -7.06 12.25
CA VAL A 309 -5.87 -6.91 13.69
C VAL A 309 -6.97 -7.82 14.19
N LYS A 310 -6.66 -8.64 15.20
CA LYS A 310 -7.64 -9.47 15.86
C LYS A 310 -8.29 -8.71 17.00
N VAL A 311 -9.54 -8.31 16.78
CA VAL A 311 -10.39 -7.75 17.85
C VAL A 311 -10.71 -8.83 18.85
N LEU A 312 -10.36 -8.57 20.11
CA LEU A 312 -10.60 -9.47 21.22
C LEU A 312 -11.92 -9.09 21.91
N SER A 313 -12.69 -10.10 22.34
CA SER A 313 -13.85 -9.88 23.21
C SER A 313 -13.43 -9.21 24.53
N PRO A 314 -14.32 -8.52 25.26
CA PRO A 314 -13.95 -7.86 26.53
C PRO A 314 -13.23 -8.76 27.52
N ILE A 315 -13.64 -10.04 27.62
CA ILE A 315 -12.97 -11.03 28.48
C ILE A 315 -11.57 -11.34 27.98
N GLN A 316 -11.39 -11.51 26.66
CA GLN A 316 -10.08 -11.74 26.08
C GLN A 316 -9.18 -10.52 26.22
N SER A 317 -9.69 -9.30 26.00
CA SER A 317 -8.94 -8.05 26.17
C SER A 317 -8.49 -7.84 27.63
N ALA A 318 -9.26 -8.31 28.62
CA ALA A 318 -8.83 -8.29 30.02
C ALA A 318 -7.68 -9.26 30.33
N LEU A 319 -7.48 -10.28 29.49
CA LEU A 319 -6.48 -11.34 29.66
C LEU A 319 -5.26 -11.17 28.74
N HIS A 320 -5.27 -10.21 27.81
CA HIS A 320 -4.21 -9.98 26.84
C HIS A 320 -3.72 -8.53 26.94
N ILE A 321 -2.41 -8.34 26.82
CA ILE A 321 -1.85 -7.00 26.63
C ILE A 321 -1.88 -6.70 25.14
N GLY A 322 -2.71 -5.74 24.73
CA GLY A 322 -2.88 -5.35 23.34
C GLY A 322 -3.68 -6.36 22.50
N TYR A 323 -3.58 -6.22 21.17
CA TYR A 323 -4.30 -7.05 20.20
C TYR A 323 -3.30 -7.78 19.30
N PRO A 324 -3.47 -9.10 19.06
CA PRO A 324 -2.71 -9.80 18.03
C PRO A 324 -2.90 -9.11 16.69
N SER A 325 -1.81 -8.79 16.01
CA SER A 325 -1.86 -8.08 14.74
C SER A 325 -0.63 -8.38 13.88
N SER A 326 -0.70 -8.07 12.60
CA SER A 326 0.44 -8.12 11.69
C SER A 326 1.35 -6.88 11.81
N ILE A 327 0.99 -5.88 12.63
CA ILE A 327 1.72 -4.63 12.76
C ILE A 327 3.16 -4.88 13.20
N ASN A 328 4.11 -4.38 12.43
CA ASN A 328 5.53 -4.52 12.74
C ASN A 328 6.04 -3.33 13.56
N VAL A 329 5.85 -3.42 14.88
CA VAL A 329 6.22 -2.36 15.83
C VAL A 329 7.70 -1.98 15.74
N ASP A 330 8.60 -2.96 15.61
CA ASP A 330 10.04 -2.69 15.50
C ASP A 330 10.37 -1.82 14.29
N ASN A 331 9.78 -2.12 13.14
CA ASN A 331 9.96 -1.33 11.92
C ASN A 331 9.33 0.06 12.03
N LEU A 332 8.17 0.19 12.67
CA LEU A 332 7.56 1.50 12.92
C LEU A 332 8.46 2.39 13.77
N ILE A 333 9.02 1.86 14.86
CA ILE A 333 9.93 2.61 15.73
C ILE A 333 11.22 2.98 14.98
N ARG A 334 11.81 2.03 14.25
CA ARG A 334 13.03 2.30 13.46
C ARG A 334 12.80 3.36 12.39
N SER A 335 11.61 3.37 11.77
CA SER A 335 11.25 4.37 10.76
C SER A 335 11.13 5.76 11.37
N GLU A 336 10.50 5.90 12.54
CA GLU A 336 10.45 7.17 13.29
C GLU A 336 11.86 7.64 13.72
N ASP A 337 12.68 6.74 14.27
CA ASP A 337 14.07 7.04 14.65
C ASP A 337 14.88 7.56 13.44
N GLN A 338 14.65 6.97 12.27
CA GLN A 338 15.30 7.35 11.02
C GLN A 338 14.78 8.69 10.48
N LEU A 339 13.48 8.94 10.56
CA LEU A 339 12.87 10.24 10.20
C LEU A 339 13.42 11.38 11.06
N GLY A 340 13.79 11.11 12.31
CA GLY A 340 14.51 12.06 13.19
C GLY A 340 15.83 12.58 12.60
N GLN A 341 16.43 11.86 11.66
CA GLN A 341 17.70 12.22 11.01
C GLN A 341 17.51 12.76 9.58
N LEU A 342 16.29 12.70 9.05
CA LEU A 342 15.98 13.12 7.68
C LEU A 342 16.08 14.63 7.55
N LYS A 343 16.94 15.09 6.65
CA LYS A 343 17.08 16.51 6.33
C LYS A 343 16.14 16.91 5.18
N PRO A 344 15.69 18.17 5.13
CA PRO A 344 15.08 18.71 3.92
C PRO A 344 16.08 18.57 2.75
N PRO A 345 15.61 18.19 1.54
CA PRO A 345 16.50 18.09 0.39
C PRO A 345 17.08 19.46 0.04
N ALA A 346 18.39 19.52 -0.21
CA ALA A 346 19.00 20.72 -0.76
C ALA A 346 18.48 20.98 -2.19
N TRP A 347 18.28 22.24 -2.54
CA TRP A 347 17.88 22.60 -3.91
C TRP A 347 19.01 22.25 -4.90
N PRO A 348 18.75 21.42 -5.93
CA PRO A 348 19.78 20.97 -6.85
C PRO A 348 20.04 22.04 -7.92
N ASN A 349 20.82 23.07 -7.56
CA ASN A 349 21.22 24.18 -8.46
C ASN A 349 21.75 23.72 -9.82
N GLN A 350 22.42 22.56 -9.86
CA GLN A 350 23.02 22.01 -11.07
C GLN A 350 21.95 21.54 -12.08
N LEU A 351 20.73 21.24 -11.63
CA LEU A 351 19.62 20.78 -12.47
C LEU A 351 18.63 21.91 -12.77
N PHE A 352 18.28 22.71 -11.76
CA PHE A 352 17.21 23.71 -11.87
C PHE A 352 17.70 25.16 -12.00
N GLY A 353 19.02 25.40 -11.89
CA GLY A 353 19.57 26.75 -11.70
C GLY A 353 19.45 27.22 -10.25
N ALA A 354 20.13 28.32 -9.92
CA ALA A 354 20.01 28.94 -8.61
C ALA A 354 18.61 29.57 -8.44
N PRO A 355 17.96 29.44 -7.26
CA PRO A 355 16.76 30.21 -6.96
C PRO A 355 17.06 31.71 -7.05
N GLU A 356 16.15 32.48 -7.64
CA GLU A 356 16.23 33.95 -7.65
C GLU A 356 16.00 34.58 -6.27
#